data_AF-A0A6C0K790-F1
#
_entry.id   AF-A0A6C0K790-F1
#
_cell.length_a   1.000
_cell.length_b   1.000
_cell.length_c   1.000
_cell.angle_alpha   90.00
_cell.angle_beta   90.00
_cell.angle_gamma   90.00
#
_symmetry.space_group_name_H-M   'P 1'
#
loop_
_entity.id
_entity.type
_entity.pdbx_description
1 polymer ?
#
loop_
_entity_poly.entity_id
_entity_poly.type
_entity_poly.pdbx_seq_one_letter_code
_entity_poly.pdbx_strand_id
1 'polypeptide(L)'
;MAKPLMFFGVNLDKVNWYLVLYFLFAILFLVGSTMQLFPMGPTRAVIYCVGALLVLIFYGYRWFGKGASESLGKWPPTINTCPDYLTYVPTLPGDDTQGCVDMLGVSTNGSFKRTLPSEIIEGGNLASTQINQVIPFTSEDVTPGDTNTIQTICNLCKRMGLTWEGVYDGDVCVGISKSKIAEQEGAPQQCV
;
A
#
# COMPACT_ATOMS: atom_id res chain seq x y z
N MET A 1 30.91 8.16 -23.04
CA MET A 1 29.44 8.24 -23.21
C MET A 1 29.07 7.43 -24.44
N ALA A 2 28.37 6.30 -24.27
CA ALA A 2 27.85 5.53 -25.40
C ALA A 2 26.68 6.30 -26.02
N LYS A 3 26.67 6.45 -27.35
CA LYS A 3 25.53 7.05 -28.06
C LYS A 3 24.38 6.03 -28.07
N PRO A 4 23.13 6.47 -27.80
CA PRO A 4 21.98 5.57 -27.88
C PRO A 4 21.82 5.05 -29.31
N LEU A 5 21.67 3.74 -29.44
CA LEU A 5 21.47 3.10 -30.74
C LEU A 5 20.04 3.39 -31.19
N MET A 6 19.90 4.25 -32.19
CA MET A 6 18.60 4.57 -32.80
C MET A 6 18.42 3.75 -34.08
N PHE A 7 17.34 3.00 -34.17
CA PHE A 7 16.95 2.26 -35.38
C PHE A 7 15.52 2.66 -35.73
N PHE A 8 15.28 3.19 -36.93
CA PHE A 8 13.99 3.75 -37.38
C PHE A 8 13.32 4.73 -36.39
N GLY A 9 14.11 5.58 -35.73
CA GLY A 9 13.58 6.59 -34.80
C GLY A 9 13.13 6.06 -33.44
N VAL A 10 13.30 4.76 -33.19
CA VAL A 10 13.07 4.14 -31.87
C VAL A 10 14.39 4.07 -31.11
N ASN A 11 14.37 4.54 -29.87
CA ASN A 11 15.50 4.41 -28.95
C ASN A 11 15.49 3.01 -28.34
N LEU A 12 16.41 2.14 -28.78
CA LEU A 12 16.46 0.72 -28.40
C LEU A 12 16.76 0.51 -26.91
N ASP A 13 17.33 1.50 -26.22
CA ASP A 13 17.64 1.42 -24.79
C ASP A 13 16.39 1.57 -23.91
N LYS A 14 15.29 2.11 -24.47
CA LYS A 14 14.01 2.29 -23.74
C LYS A 14 12.96 1.24 -24.12
N VAL A 15 13.29 0.30 -25.00
CA VAL A 15 12.37 -0.74 -25.45
C VAL A 15 12.28 -1.85 -24.41
N ASN A 16 11.06 -2.23 -24.04
CA ASN A 16 10.84 -3.44 -23.27
C ASN A 16 11.04 -4.66 -24.17
N TRP A 17 12.26 -5.20 -24.21
CA TRP A 17 12.61 -6.35 -25.05
C TRP A 17 11.78 -7.60 -24.75
N TYR A 18 11.30 -7.78 -23.52
CA TYR A 18 10.40 -8.88 -23.17
C TYR A 18 9.04 -8.75 -23.84
N LEU A 19 8.50 -7.53 -23.96
CA LEU A 19 7.27 -7.27 -24.69
C LEU A 19 7.45 -7.55 -26.19
N VAL A 20 8.60 -7.15 -26.76
CA VAL A 20 8.91 -7.45 -28.17
C VAL A 20 8.96 -8.96 -28.42
N LEU A 21 9.66 -9.70 -27.55
CA LEU A 21 9.73 -11.15 -27.64
C LEU A 21 8.35 -11.80 -27.49
N TYR A 22 7.52 -11.30 -26.57
CA TYR A 22 6.14 -11.74 -26.41
C TYR A 22 5.33 -11.56 -27.70
N PHE A 23 5.40 -10.40 -28.36
CA PHE A 23 4.69 -10.17 -29.61
C PHE A 23 5.14 -11.13 -30.72
N LEU A 24 6.45 -11.37 -30.86
CA LEU A 24 6.97 -12.31 -31.84
C LEU A 24 6.45 -13.73 -31.59
N PHE A 25 6.49 -14.17 -30.33
CA PHE A 25 5.97 -15.48 -29.95
C PHE A 25 4.45 -15.59 -30.16
N ALA A 26 3.69 -14.54 -29.80
CA ALA A 26 2.25 -14.48 -29.99
C ALA A 26 1.85 -14.59 -31.47
N ILE A 27 2.57 -13.91 -32.37
CA ILE A 27 2.33 -14.00 -33.82
C ILE A 27 2.60 -15.41 -34.32
N LEU A 28 3.75 -15.99 -33.97
CA LEU A 28 4.12 -17.34 -34.39
C LEU A 28 3.13 -18.38 -33.88
N PHE A 29 2.72 -18.26 -32.62
CA PHE A 29 1.72 -19.14 -32.00
C PHE A 29 0.37 -19.02 -32.70
N LEU A 30 -0.13 -17.79 -32.90
CA LEU A 30 -1.45 -17.54 -33.51
C LEU A 30 -1.51 -18.04 -34.96
N VAL A 31 -0.49 -17.72 -35.77
CA VAL A 31 -0.42 -18.17 -37.16
C VAL A 31 -0.25 -19.69 -37.22
N GLY A 32 0.69 -20.26 -36.46
CA GLY A 32 0.98 -21.68 -36.48
C GLY A 32 -0.22 -22.54 -36.09
N SER A 33 -0.89 -22.18 -35.00
CA SER A 33 -2.08 -22.91 -34.54
C SER A 33 -3.28 -22.71 -35.48
N THR A 34 -3.48 -21.51 -36.03
CA THR A 34 -4.56 -21.26 -37.01
C THR A 34 -4.34 -22.05 -38.30
N MET A 35 -3.11 -22.13 -38.81
CA MET A 35 -2.78 -22.92 -40.00
C MET A 35 -3.02 -24.42 -39.78
N GLN A 36 -2.76 -24.94 -38.60
CA GLN A 36 -3.04 -26.34 -38.26
C GLN A 36 -4.54 -26.63 -38.19
N LEU A 37 -5.35 -25.66 -37.78
CA LEU A 37 -6.80 -25.77 -37.65
C LEU A 37 -7.56 -25.53 -38.97
N PHE A 38 -6.98 -24.79 -39.91
CA PHE A 38 -7.63 -24.43 -41.18
C PHE A 38 -8.12 -25.63 -42.00
N PRO A 39 -7.35 -26.74 -42.15
CA PRO A 39 -7.81 -27.95 -42.85
C PRO A 39 -8.98 -28.66 -42.18
N MET A 40 -9.18 -28.46 -40.86
CA MET A 40 -10.28 -29.08 -40.12
C MET A 40 -11.60 -28.31 -40.24
N GLY A 41 -11.59 -27.15 -40.91
CA GLY A 41 -12.75 -26.33 -41.21
C GLY A 41 -12.48 -24.83 -41.03
N PRO A 42 -12.73 -24.00 -42.05
CA PRO A 42 -12.36 -22.59 -42.02
C PRO A 42 -13.09 -21.81 -40.92
N THR A 43 -14.37 -22.09 -40.68
CA THR A 43 -15.16 -21.44 -39.63
C THR A 43 -14.58 -21.68 -38.23
N ARG A 44 -14.06 -22.88 -37.96
CA ARG A 44 -13.45 -23.21 -36.65
C ARG A 44 -12.13 -22.48 -36.47
N ALA A 45 -11.32 -22.40 -37.52
CA ALA A 45 -10.06 -21.68 -37.50
C ALA A 45 -10.25 -20.17 -37.26
N VAL A 46 -11.29 -19.57 -37.85
CA VAL A 46 -11.63 -18.16 -37.64
C VAL A 46 -12.07 -17.90 -36.20
N ILE A 47 -12.97 -18.73 -35.65
CA ILE A 47 -13.42 -18.60 -34.24
C ILE A 47 -12.24 -18.75 -33.28
N TYR A 48 -11.37 -19.73 -33.52
CA TYR A 48 -10.16 -19.93 -32.73
C TYR A 48 -9.21 -18.73 -32.82
N CYS A 49 -8.95 -18.20 -34.02
CA CYS A 49 -8.04 -17.07 -34.23
C CYS A 49 -8.51 -15.83 -33.45
N VAL A 50 -9.81 -15.51 -33.50
CA VAL A 50 -10.38 -14.38 -32.75
C VAL A 50 -10.26 -14.61 -31.24
N GLY A 51 -10.62 -15.82 -30.75
CA GLY A 51 -10.54 -16.15 -29.33
C GLY A 51 -9.10 -16.12 -28.80
N ALA A 52 -8.16 -16.75 -29.51
CA ALA A 52 -6.75 -16.77 -29.16
C ALA A 52 -6.14 -15.36 -29.17
N LEU A 53 -6.50 -14.52 -30.14
CA LEU A 53 -6.07 -13.13 -30.20
C LEU A 53 -6.51 -12.34 -28.97
N LEU A 54 -7.78 -12.46 -28.55
CA LEU A 54 -8.30 -11.79 -27.36
C LEU A 54 -7.57 -12.23 -26.08
N VAL A 55 -7.32 -13.54 -25.93
CA VAL A 55 -6.54 -14.08 -24.82
C VAL A 55 -5.12 -13.51 -24.81
N LEU A 56 -4.43 -13.51 -25.95
CA LEU A 56 -3.08 -12.95 -26.07
C LEU A 56 -3.04 -11.43 -25.80
N ILE A 57 -4.08 -10.69 -26.17
CA ILE A 57 -4.17 -9.25 -25.83
C ILE A 57 -4.34 -9.08 -24.32
N PHE A 58 -5.28 -9.81 -23.71
CA PHE A 58 -5.56 -9.73 -22.28
C PHE A 58 -4.31 -10.04 -21.44
N TYR A 59 -3.65 -11.16 -21.75
CA TYR A 59 -2.45 -11.57 -21.04
C TYR A 59 -1.23 -10.67 -21.35
N GLY A 60 -1.15 -10.14 -22.58
CA GLY A 60 -0.14 -9.14 -22.92
C GLY A 60 -0.29 -7.88 -22.06
N TYR A 61 -1.52 -7.38 -21.89
CA TYR A 61 -1.79 -6.26 -20.98
C TYR A 61 -1.56 -6.63 -19.51
N ARG A 62 -1.90 -7.85 -19.09
CA ARG A 62 -1.72 -8.28 -17.70
C ARG A 62 -0.25 -8.39 -17.27
N TRP A 63 0.65 -8.78 -18.17
CA TRP A 63 2.08 -8.95 -17.88
C TRP A 63 2.92 -7.73 -18.23
N PHE A 64 2.58 -7.00 -19.29
CA PHE A 64 3.38 -5.90 -19.80
C PHE A 64 2.65 -4.56 -19.85
N GLY A 65 1.36 -4.54 -19.55
CA GLY A 65 0.68 -3.29 -19.19
C GLY A 65 1.43 -2.65 -18.04
N LYS A 66 1.40 -1.32 -17.98
CA LYS A 66 1.97 -0.60 -16.83
C LYS A 66 1.29 -1.17 -15.59
N GLY A 67 1.98 -2.09 -14.89
CA GLY A 67 1.59 -2.51 -13.55
C GLY A 67 1.34 -1.21 -12.79
N ALA A 68 0.23 -1.14 -12.06
CA ALA A 68 -0.16 0.06 -11.33
C ALA A 68 1.12 0.71 -10.78
N SER A 69 1.54 1.83 -11.38
CA SER A 69 2.66 2.64 -10.92
C SER A 69 2.18 3.46 -9.73
N GLU A 70 1.36 2.84 -8.90
CA GLU A 70 1.15 3.24 -7.55
C GLU A 70 2.10 2.30 -6.82
N SER A 71 3.10 2.88 -6.18
CA SER A 71 3.80 2.20 -5.08
C SER A 71 2.77 1.31 -4.41
N LEU A 72 2.97 -0.02 -4.39
CA LEU A 72 2.13 -0.89 -3.57
C LEU A 72 2.04 -0.17 -2.22
N GLY A 73 0.83 0.28 -1.87
CA GLY A 73 0.62 1.06 -0.67
C GLY A 73 1.32 0.33 0.48
N LYS A 74 2.09 1.07 1.29
CA LYS A 74 2.92 0.57 2.39
C LYS A 74 2.29 -0.71 2.98
N TRP A 75 2.91 -1.86 2.75
CA TRP A 75 2.46 -3.15 3.29
C TRP A 75 3.31 -3.54 4.51
N PRO A 76 2.70 -3.98 5.62
CA PRO A 76 1.25 -4.10 5.84
C PRO A 76 0.58 -2.72 5.88
N PRO A 77 -0.65 -2.58 5.35
CA PRO A 77 -1.41 -1.35 5.51
C PRO A 77 -1.57 -1.13 7.01
N THR A 78 -1.34 0.10 7.46
CA THR A 78 -1.87 0.54 8.75
C THR A 78 -3.39 0.50 8.62
N ILE A 79 -4.00 -0.60 9.07
CA ILE A 79 -5.43 -0.89 8.92
C ILE A 79 -6.27 0.18 9.62
N ASN A 80 -5.75 0.78 10.69
CA ASN A 80 -6.42 1.78 11.50
C ASN A 80 -5.69 3.12 11.46
N THR A 81 -6.46 4.19 11.19
CA THR A 81 -6.00 5.59 11.25
C THR A 81 -5.56 6.01 12.64
N CYS A 82 -6.13 5.38 13.68
CA CYS A 82 -5.88 5.68 15.08
C CYS A 82 -5.37 4.43 15.83
N PRO A 83 -4.80 4.60 17.04
CA PRO A 83 -4.59 3.51 17.98
C PRO A 83 -5.86 2.70 18.22
N ASP A 84 -5.71 1.45 18.64
CA ASP A 84 -6.81 0.50 18.72
C ASP A 84 -7.93 1.04 19.63
N TYR A 85 -9.16 0.99 19.14
CA TYR A 85 -10.38 1.46 19.81
C TYR A 85 -10.48 2.99 20.04
N LEU A 86 -9.54 3.80 19.53
CA LEU A 86 -9.69 5.25 19.51
C LEU A 86 -10.52 5.68 18.29
N THR A 87 -11.23 6.79 18.47
CA THR A 87 -12.07 7.40 17.42
C THR A 87 -11.30 8.55 16.77
N TYR A 88 -11.25 8.54 15.44
CA TYR A 88 -10.68 9.63 14.67
C TYR A 88 -11.62 10.85 14.68
N VAL A 89 -11.07 12.01 14.99
CA VAL A 89 -11.76 13.30 14.95
C VAL A 89 -11.03 14.18 13.92
N PRO A 90 -11.68 14.54 12.80
CA PRO A 90 -11.04 15.29 11.72
C PRO A 90 -10.74 16.74 12.09
N THR A 91 -11.48 17.32 13.03
CA THR A 91 -11.32 18.70 13.45
C THR A 91 -11.62 18.80 14.94
N LEU A 92 -10.59 19.11 15.73
CA LEU A 92 -10.70 19.32 17.16
C LEU A 92 -11.22 20.74 17.44
N PRO A 93 -12.23 20.91 18.31
CA PRO A 93 -12.89 22.19 18.51
C PRO A 93 -11.99 23.29 19.13
N GLY A 94 -10.88 22.92 19.76
CA GLY A 94 -9.95 23.86 20.38
C GLY A 94 -8.73 24.26 19.53
N ASP A 95 -8.47 23.61 18.39
CA ASP A 95 -7.20 23.79 17.66
C ASP A 95 -7.30 23.52 16.15
N ASP A 96 -8.49 23.24 15.59
CA ASP A 96 -8.73 22.89 14.17
C ASP A 96 -7.82 21.78 13.60
N THR A 97 -7.12 21.06 14.47
CA THR A 97 -6.22 19.95 14.13
C THR A 97 -6.97 18.62 14.18
N GLN A 98 -6.47 17.63 13.45
CA GLN A 98 -6.97 16.26 13.50
C GLN A 98 -6.34 15.50 14.68
N GLY A 99 -7.05 14.50 15.20
CA GLY A 99 -6.50 13.64 16.24
C GLY A 99 -7.38 12.45 16.58
N CYS A 100 -6.85 11.57 17.41
CA CYS A 100 -7.55 10.39 17.89
C CYS A 100 -7.89 10.53 19.38
N VAL A 101 -9.13 10.22 19.73
CA VAL A 101 -9.68 10.40 21.09
C VAL A 101 -10.27 9.08 21.59
N ASP A 102 -10.21 8.85 22.89
CA ASP A 102 -10.77 7.64 23.49
C ASP A 102 -12.18 7.93 24.04
N MET A 103 -13.22 7.49 23.32
CA MET A 103 -14.61 7.63 23.80
C MET A 103 -15.06 6.46 24.69
N LEU A 104 -14.29 5.37 24.76
CA LEU A 104 -14.68 4.12 25.43
C LEU A 104 -14.00 3.96 26.80
N GLY A 105 -12.83 4.55 27.00
CA GLY A 105 -12.00 4.37 28.18
C GLY A 105 -11.16 3.09 28.13
N VAL A 106 -10.43 2.87 27.03
CA VAL A 106 -9.65 1.65 26.77
C VAL A 106 -8.24 1.67 27.37
N SER A 107 -7.80 2.81 27.93
CA SER A 107 -6.50 2.94 28.58
C SER A 107 -6.34 1.97 29.75
N THR A 108 -5.38 1.05 29.63
CA THR A 108 -5.11 0.02 30.64
C THR A 108 -4.55 0.58 31.96
N ASN A 109 -3.91 1.75 31.91
CA ASN A 109 -3.26 2.38 33.06
C ASN A 109 -3.98 3.65 33.55
N GLY A 110 -5.09 4.04 32.91
CA GLY A 110 -5.85 5.24 33.24
C GLY A 110 -5.12 6.56 32.97
N SER A 111 -3.97 6.54 32.29
CA SER A 111 -3.19 7.73 31.97
C SER A 111 -3.76 8.50 30.79
N PHE A 112 -4.49 7.81 29.90
CA PHE A 112 -5.30 8.44 28.86
C PHE A 112 -6.75 8.53 29.33
N LYS A 113 -7.26 9.76 29.41
CA LYS A 113 -8.60 10.03 29.90
C LYS A 113 -9.60 9.83 28.77
N ARG A 114 -10.70 9.19 29.13
CA ARG A 114 -11.87 9.09 28.27
C ARG A 114 -12.41 10.48 27.95
N THR A 115 -12.65 10.73 26.67
CA THR A 115 -13.28 11.93 26.13
C THR A 115 -14.78 11.69 25.98
N LEU A 116 -15.58 12.60 26.49
CA LEU A 116 -17.04 12.56 26.37
C LEU A 116 -17.46 13.14 25.01
N PRO A 117 -18.56 12.65 24.39
CA PRO A 117 -19.06 13.24 23.15
C PRO A 117 -19.31 14.75 23.24
N SER A 118 -19.70 15.25 24.40
CA SER A 118 -19.91 16.69 24.67
C SER A 118 -18.65 17.54 24.54
N GLU A 119 -17.45 16.95 24.66
CA GLU A 119 -16.18 17.66 24.56
C GLU A 119 -15.70 17.80 23.10
N ILE A 120 -16.33 17.07 22.18
CA ILE A 120 -15.94 16.97 20.75
C ILE A 120 -16.89 17.79 19.87
N ILE A 121 -18.05 18.20 20.38
CA ILE A 121 -19.02 19.05 19.68
C ILE A 121 -18.53 20.50 19.62
N GLU A 122 -19.01 21.25 18.63
CA GLU A 122 -18.79 22.69 18.46
C GLU A 122 -19.04 23.45 19.78
N GLY A 123 -17.98 24.04 20.36
CA GLY A 123 -17.99 24.66 21.69
C GLY A 123 -17.27 23.88 22.80
N GLY A 124 -16.76 22.67 22.51
CA GLY A 124 -15.85 21.93 23.37
C GLY A 124 -14.46 22.56 23.44
N ASN A 125 -13.69 22.25 24.50
CA ASN A 125 -12.32 22.73 24.69
C ASN A 125 -11.31 21.57 24.60
N LEU A 126 -11.40 20.81 23.51
CA LEU A 126 -10.49 19.70 23.22
C LEU A 126 -9.49 20.15 22.16
N ALA A 127 -8.21 20.13 22.51
CA ALA A 127 -7.11 20.59 21.66
C ALA A 127 -6.02 19.51 21.56
N SER A 128 -5.25 19.51 20.47
CA SER A 128 -4.14 18.55 20.26
C SER A 128 -3.07 18.60 21.35
N THR A 129 -2.95 19.75 22.03
CA THR A 129 -2.03 19.97 23.15
C THR A 129 -2.41 19.18 24.41
N GLN A 130 -3.65 18.70 24.51
CA GLN A 130 -4.13 17.87 25.61
C GLN A 130 -3.72 16.41 25.39
N ILE A 131 -2.41 16.16 25.52
CA ILE A 131 -1.76 14.86 25.28
C ILE A 131 -2.30 13.69 26.12
N ASN A 132 -3.10 13.96 27.16
CA ASN A 132 -3.73 12.96 28.00
C ASN A 132 -5.16 12.59 27.53
N GLN A 133 -5.67 13.23 26.48
CA GLN A 133 -7.01 13.01 25.91
C GLN A 133 -7.02 12.91 24.38
N VAL A 134 -5.98 13.44 23.73
CA VAL A 134 -5.83 13.45 22.29
C VAL A 134 -4.48 12.87 21.89
N ILE A 135 -4.49 11.96 20.92
CA ILE A 135 -3.32 11.52 20.18
C ILE A 135 -3.27 12.32 18.88
N PRO A 136 -2.24 13.17 18.65
CA PRO A 136 -2.16 13.98 17.43
C PRO A 136 -1.61 13.20 16.23
N PHE A 137 -1.27 11.92 16.41
CA PHE A 137 -0.71 11.06 15.38
C PHE A 137 -1.78 10.19 14.72
N THR A 138 -1.63 9.98 13.43
CA THR A 138 -2.47 9.13 12.60
C THR A 138 -1.65 8.07 11.86
N SER A 139 -2.32 7.17 11.13
CA SER A 139 -1.66 6.18 10.26
C SER A 139 -0.69 6.79 9.23
N GLU A 140 -0.89 8.06 8.87
CA GLU A 140 -0.02 8.77 7.91
C GLU A 140 1.37 9.05 8.50
N ASP A 141 1.43 9.31 9.80
CA ASP A 141 2.67 9.57 10.56
C ASP A 141 3.48 8.28 10.78
N VAL A 142 2.84 7.12 10.62
CA VAL A 142 3.50 5.81 10.72
C VAL A 142 4.15 5.47 9.37
N THR A 143 5.38 5.97 9.18
CA THR A 143 6.15 5.73 7.94
C THR A 143 7.22 4.65 8.14
N PRO A 144 7.18 3.55 7.34
CA PRO A 144 8.25 2.56 7.32
C PRO A 144 9.60 3.21 7.03
N GLY A 145 10.59 2.92 7.88
CA GLY A 145 11.93 3.50 7.79
C GLY A 145 12.16 4.72 8.69
N ASP A 146 11.10 5.43 9.11
CA ASP A 146 11.21 6.49 10.12
C ASP A 146 11.16 5.92 11.55
N THR A 147 12.26 5.33 11.95
CA THR A 147 12.39 4.67 13.27
C THR A 147 12.24 5.64 14.44
N ASN A 148 12.58 6.92 14.27
CA ASN A 148 12.49 7.92 15.33
C ASN A 148 11.04 8.31 15.61
N THR A 149 10.25 8.56 14.55
CA THR A 149 8.83 8.86 14.69
C THR A 149 8.07 7.66 15.24
N ILE A 150 8.32 6.46 14.71
CA ILE A 150 7.71 5.22 15.22
C ILE A 150 8.07 4.98 16.69
N GLN A 151 9.31 5.25 17.12
CA GLN A 151 9.70 5.11 18.53
C GLN A 151 8.97 6.12 19.43
N THR A 152 8.79 7.35 18.94
CA THR A 152 8.05 8.38 19.66
C THR A 152 6.59 7.96 19.86
N ILE A 153 5.94 7.48 18.80
CA ILE A 153 4.56 7.00 18.84
C ILE A 153 4.45 5.75 19.73
N CYS A 154 5.38 4.81 19.63
CA CYS A 154 5.37 3.62 20.49
C CYS A 154 5.50 3.98 21.99
N ASN A 155 6.45 4.85 22.34
CA ASN A 155 6.63 5.32 23.72
C ASN A 155 5.38 6.05 24.23
N LEU A 156 4.71 6.77 23.33
CA LEU A 156 3.47 7.46 23.61
C LEU A 156 2.34 6.47 23.93
N CYS A 157 2.12 5.45 23.09
CA CYS A 157 1.14 4.38 23.32
C CYS A 157 1.42 3.63 24.62
N LYS A 158 2.69 3.27 24.87
CA LYS A 158 3.12 2.61 26.12
C LYS A 158 2.82 3.45 27.36
N ARG A 159 3.13 4.75 27.31
CA ARG A 159 2.84 5.68 28.42
C ARG A 159 1.34 5.81 28.68
N MET A 160 0.53 5.75 27.63
CA MET A 160 -0.91 5.92 27.71
C MET A 160 -1.69 4.62 27.90
N GLY A 161 -1.01 3.48 27.95
CA GLY A 161 -1.64 2.18 28.12
C GLY A 161 -2.55 1.80 26.95
N LEU A 162 -2.19 2.23 25.74
CA LEU A 162 -2.90 1.97 24.49
C LEU A 162 -2.13 0.98 23.63
N THR A 163 -2.81 0.28 22.73
CA THR A 163 -2.20 -0.53 21.67
C THR A 163 -2.45 0.10 20.31
N TRP A 164 -1.60 -0.20 19.34
CA TRP A 164 -1.79 0.20 17.95
C TRP A 164 -1.14 -0.84 17.04
N GLU A 165 -1.97 -1.51 16.24
CA GLU A 165 -1.52 -2.46 15.24
C GLU A 165 -0.39 -1.88 14.36
N GLY A 166 0.74 -2.58 14.30
CA GLY A 166 1.91 -2.19 13.50
C GLY A 166 2.86 -1.20 14.19
N VAL A 167 2.49 -0.62 15.34
CA VAL A 167 3.36 0.28 16.12
C VAL A 167 3.70 -0.30 17.48
N TYR A 168 2.71 -0.67 18.30
CA TYR A 168 2.89 -1.17 19.66
C TYR A 168 1.77 -2.17 20.02
N ASP A 169 2.12 -3.41 20.35
CA ASP A 169 1.17 -4.49 20.62
C ASP A 169 0.81 -4.65 22.12
N GLY A 170 1.36 -3.80 22.98
CA GLY A 170 1.21 -3.90 24.43
C GLY A 170 2.48 -4.37 25.14
N ASP A 171 3.44 -4.94 24.43
CA ASP A 171 4.73 -5.37 25.00
C ASP A 171 5.92 -4.79 24.23
N VAL A 172 5.89 -4.86 22.89
CA VAL A 172 7.00 -4.46 22.01
C VAL A 172 6.62 -3.45 20.92
N CYS A 173 7.59 -2.62 20.52
CA CYS A 173 7.43 -1.72 19.38
C CYS A 173 7.59 -2.49 18.06
N VAL A 174 6.48 -2.87 17.44
CA VAL A 174 6.42 -3.73 16.24
C VAL A 174 6.98 -3.02 14.99
N GLY A 175 6.79 -1.72 14.87
CA GLY A 175 7.23 -0.97 13.68
C GLY A 175 8.76 -0.86 13.51
N ILE A 176 9.51 -0.94 14.61
CA ILE A 176 10.98 -0.78 14.63
C ILE A 176 11.68 -2.14 14.49
N SER A 177 11.10 -3.19 15.06
CA SER A 177 11.63 -4.55 14.89
C SER A 177 11.54 -4.99 13.43
N LYS A 178 10.42 -4.69 12.75
CA LYS A 178 10.27 -4.98 11.31
C LYS A 178 11.18 -4.14 10.42
N SER A 179 11.40 -2.85 10.73
CA SER A 179 12.29 -2.00 9.92
C SER A 179 13.75 -2.42 10.02
N LYS A 180 14.21 -2.82 11.22
CA LYS A 180 15.57 -3.34 11.41
C LYS A 180 15.80 -4.67 10.69
N ILE A 181 14.79 -5.52 10.62
CA ILE A 181 14.84 -6.78 9.84
C ILE A 181 14.84 -6.46 8.34
N ALA A 182 14.01 -5.54 7.87
CA ALA A 182 13.96 -5.14 6.46
C ALA A 182 15.25 -4.44 5.97
N GLU A 183 15.93 -3.69 6.85
CA GLU A 183 17.24 -3.07 6.58
C GLU A 183 18.38 -4.11 6.53
N GLN A 184 18.27 -5.20 7.30
CA GLN A 184 19.23 -6.31 7.29
C GLN A 184 18.99 -7.32 6.15
N GLU A 185 17.75 -7.50 5.68
CA GLU A 185 17.41 -8.52 4.67
C GLU A 185 17.30 -8.00 3.23
N GLY A 186 17.33 -6.70 2.98
CA GLY A 186 17.37 -6.15 1.62
C GLY A 186 16.15 -6.53 0.79
N ALA A 187 15.06 -5.75 0.93
CA ALA A 187 13.81 -5.85 0.19
C ALA A 187 13.02 -7.17 0.38
N PRO A 188 11.70 -7.11 0.68
CA PRO A 188 10.94 -8.31 1.00
C PRO A 188 10.86 -9.26 -0.20
N GLN A 189 11.30 -10.51 0.02
CA GLN A 189 10.92 -11.65 -0.81
C GLN A 189 9.40 -11.68 -0.93
N GLN A 190 8.91 -11.63 -2.17
CA GLN A 190 7.50 -11.87 -2.48
C GLN A 190 7.10 -13.23 -1.91
N CYS A 191 6.04 -13.25 -1.10
CA CYS A 191 5.40 -14.50 -0.71
C CYS A 191 4.80 -15.13 -1.97
N VAL A 192 5.27 -16.35 -2.27
CA VAL A 192 4.79 -17.23 -3.36
C VAL A 192 3.44 -17.83 -2.98
#